data_AF-A0A4Y2J5R2-F1
#
_entry.id   AF-A0A4Y2J5R2-F1
#
_cell.length_a   1.000
_cell.length_b   1.000
_cell.length_c   1.000
_cell.angle_alpha   90.00
_cell.angle_beta   90.00
_cell.angle_gamma   90.00
#
_symmetry.space_group_name_H-M   'P 1'
#
loop_
_entity.id
_entity.type
_entity.pdbx_description
1 polymer ?
#
loop_
_entity_poly.entity_id
_entity_poly.type
_entity_poly.pdbx_seq_one_letter_code
_entity_poly.pdbx_strand_id
1 'polypeptide(L)' 'DNIEEVVDYLCVEQMWKEESRVILFVKLKDGLTLTKDVIKKMAGTIKKEFERGFVPQVMLQVPDIPVTLPFSQ' A
#
# COMPACT_ATOMS: atom_id res chain seq x y z
N ASP A 1 -1.43 -0.48 14.11
CA ASP A 1 -2.24 -1.71 13.93
C ASP A 1 -2.04 -2.34 12.56
N ASN A 2 -1.83 -3.66 12.48
CA ASN A 2 -1.75 -4.39 11.22
C ASN A 2 -3.16 -4.63 10.65
N ILE A 3 -3.31 -4.44 9.34
CA ILE A 3 -4.58 -4.64 8.64
C ILE A 3 -4.63 -6.08 8.20
N GLU A 4 -5.46 -6.89 8.86
CA GLU A 4 -5.48 -8.35 8.69
C GLU A 4 -5.65 -8.81 7.24
N GLU A 5 -6.28 -8.01 6.40
CA GLU A 5 -6.51 -8.31 4.98
C GLU A 5 -5.24 -8.19 4.13
N VAL A 6 -4.24 -7.45 4.58
CA VAL A 6 -2.99 -7.14 3.86
C VAL A 6 -1.89 -8.13 4.25
N VAL A 7 -1.31 -8.78 3.24
CA VAL A 7 -0.17 -9.70 3.39
C VAL A 7 1.15 -8.93 3.29
N ASP A 8 1.24 -8.02 2.32
CA ASP A 8 2.43 -7.22 2.07
C ASP A 8 2.04 -5.89 1.40
N TYR A 9 2.91 -4.88 1.48
CA TYR A 9 2.68 -3.58 0.86
C TYR A 9 3.97 -2.85 0.50
N LEU A 10 3.89 -2.01 -0.54
CA LEU A 10 4.98 -1.14 -0.96
C LEU A 10 4.44 0.27 -1.18
N CYS A 11 5.00 1.22 -0.45
CA CYS A 11 4.68 2.63 -0.59
C CYS A 11 5.79 3.33 -1.37
N VAL A 12 5.44 4.02 -2.45
CA VAL A 12 6.40 4.77 -3.27
C VAL A 12 5.90 6.17 -3.57
N GLU A 13 6.83 7.11 -3.62
CA GLU A 13 6.59 8.42 -4.22
C GLU A 13 6.80 8.31 -5.74
N GLN A 14 5.81 8.80 -6.50
CA GLN A 14 5.85 8.87 -7.94
C GLN A 14 5.81 10.34 -8.37
N MET A 15 6.80 10.75 -9.16
CA MET A 15 6.73 12.02 -9.89
C MET A 15 5.60 11.93 -10.92
N TRP A 16 4.61 12.82 -10.82
CA TRP A 16 3.42 12.82 -11.65
C TRP A 16 3.11 14.24 -12.15
N LYS A 17 3.42 14.49 -13.43
CA LYS A 17 3.44 15.84 -14.02
C LYS A 17 4.44 16.72 -13.26
N GLU A 18 3.98 17.86 -12.73
CA GLU A 18 4.79 18.85 -12.02
C GLU A 18 4.74 18.64 -10.48
N GLU A 19 4.03 17.62 -10.00
CA GLU A 19 3.87 17.32 -8.56
C GLU A 19 4.22 15.87 -8.26
N SER A 20 4.54 15.56 -7.01
CA SER A 20 4.70 14.18 -6.57
C SER A 20 3.42 13.65 -5.94
N ARG A 21 3.20 12.33 -6.10
CA ARG A 21 2.10 11.61 -5.44
C ARG A 21 2.60 10.36 -4.77
N VAL A 22 1.90 9.94 -3.72
CA VAL A 22 2.18 8.65 -3.07
C VAL A 22 1.27 7.57 -3.65
N ILE A 23 1.87 6.46 -4.06
CA ILE A 23 1.17 5.23 -4.47
C ILE A 23 1.46 4.14 -3.44
N LEU A 24 0.40 3.50 -2.96
CA LEU A 24 0.48 2.33 -2.10
C LEU A 24 0.04 1.09 -2.90
N PHE A 25 0.98 0.19 -3.15
CA PHE A 25 0.69 -1.14 -3.65
C PHE A 25 0.43 -2.06 -2.47
N VAL A 26 -0.63 -2.87 -2.56
CA VAL A 26 -1.00 -3.82 -1.52
C VAL A 26 -1.20 -5.21 -2.10
N LYS A 27 -0.60 -6.21 -1.46
CA LYS A 27 -0.91 -7.62 -1.66
C LYS A 27 -1.92 -8.02 -0.59
N LEU A 28 -3.10 -8.44 -1.02
CA LEU A 28 -4.13 -8.94 -0.10
C LEU A 28 -4.02 -10.45 0.07
N LYS A 29 -4.66 -10.98 1.10
CA LYS A 29 -4.86 -12.43 1.25
C LYS A 29 -5.64 -13.00 0.06
N ASP A 30 -5.36 -14.25 -0.25
CA ASP A 30 -6.01 -14.96 -1.36
C ASP A 30 -7.53 -14.92 -1.25
N GLY A 31 -8.19 -14.71 -2.41
CA GLY A 31 -9.64 -14.58 -2.49
C GLY A 31 -10.21 -13.23 -2.04
N LEU A 32 -9.37 -12.32 -1.52
CA LEU A 32 -9.79 -10.95 -1.21
C LEU A 32 -9.56 -9.99 -2.38
N THR A 33 -10.44 -9.00 -2.47
CA THR A 33 -10.37 -7.91 -3.43
C THR A 33 -10.28 -6.59 -2.68
N LEU A 34 -9.55 -5.64 -3.24
CA LEU A 34 -9.45 -4.28 -2.71
C LEU A 34 -10.77 -3.55 -2.90
N THR A 35 -11.62 -3.61 -1.88
CA THR A 35 -12.90 -2.90 -1.84
C THR A 35 -12.75 -1.49 -1.28
N LYS A 36 -13.79 -0.67 -1.47
CA LYS A 36 -13.85 0.67 -0.88
C LYS A 36 -13.74 0.65 0.65
N ASP A 37 -14.27 -0.38 1.30
CA ASP A 37 -14.22 -0.51 2.76
C ASP A 37 -12.81 -0.84 3.25
N VAL A 38 -12.10 -1.73 2.55
CA VAL A 38 -10.69 -2.03 2.84
C VAL A 38 -9.82 -0.79 2.62
N ILE A 39 -10.04 -0.04 1.53
CA ILE A 39 -9.36 1.25 1.27
C ILE A 39 -9.62 2.23 2.42
N LYS A 40 -10.88 2.37 2.87
CA LYS A 40 -11.25 3.28 3.96
C LYS A 40 -10.59 2.89 5.28
N LYS A 41 -10.52 1.59 5.58
CA LYS A 41 -9.82 1.04 6.75
C LYS A 41 -8.34 1.38 6.69
N MET A 42 -7.67 1.13 5.56
CA MET A 42 -6.25 1.47 5.35
C MET A 42 -5.97 2.95 5.49
N ALA A 43 -6.75 3.81 4.84
CA ALA A 43 -6.61 5.26 4.97
C ALA A 43 -6.82 5.75 6.41
N GLY A 44 -7.77 5.16 7.15
CA GLY A 44 -8.00 5.46 8.57
C GLY A 44 -6.81 5.10 9.45
N THR A 45 -6.26 3.89 9.28
CA THR A 45 -5.06 3.44 10.00
C THR A 45 -3.86 4.33 9.69
N ILE A 46 -3.58 4.63 8.42
CA ILE A 46 -2.46 5.50 8.02
C ILE A 46 -2.60 6.90 8.64
N LYS A 47 -3.80 7.50 8.60
CA LYS A 47 -4.02 8.82 9.23
C LYS A 47 -3.79 8.82 10.74
N LYS A 48 -4.12 7.71 11.41
CA LYS A 48 -3.96 7.58 12.87
C LYS A 48 -2.49 7.43 13.26
N GLU A 49 -1.72 6.69 12.47
CA GLU A 49 -0.33 6.33 12.78
C GLU A 49 0.68 7.41 12.33
N PHE A 50 0.33 8.28 11.37
CA PHE A 50 1.25 9.29 10.83
C PHE A 50 0.74 10.73 11.04
N GLU A 51 1.44 11.52 11.87
CA GLU A 51 1.08 12.92 12.20
C GLU A 51 1.11 13.87 10.99
N ARG A 52 1.92 13.57 9.96
CA ARG A 52 2.04 14.38 8.74
C ARG A 52 1.30 13.79 7.53
N GLY A 53 0.40 12.83 7.79
CA GLY A 53 -0.35 12.00 6.86
C GLY A 53 -0.36 12.41 5.38
N PHE A 54 0.61 11.93 4.61
CA PHE A 54 0.43 11.76 3.17
C PHE A 54 -0.35 10.47 2.94
N VAL A 55 -1.67 10.56 3.04
CA VAL A 55 -2.54 9.45 2.64
C VAL A 55 -2.27 9.17 1.15
N PRO A 56 -1.95 7.92 0.77
CA PRO A 56 -1.70 7.58 -0.62
C PRO A 56 -2.85 8.07 -1.51
N GLN A 57 -2.51 8.82 -2.54
CA GLN A 57 -3.50 9.32 -3.51
C GLN A 57 -4.00 8.17 -4.40
N VAL A 58 -3.22 7.09 -4.50
CA VAL A 58 -3.58 5.89 -5.23
C VAL A 58 -3.26 4.68 -4.36
N MET A 59 -4.23 3.76 -4.25
CA MET A 59 -4.05 2.45 -3.63
C MET A 59 -4.39 1.38 -4.66
N LEU A 60 -3.45 0.46 -4.91
CA LEU A 60 -3.59 -0.56 -5.95
C LEU A 60 -3.36 -1.95 -5.37
N GLN A 61 -4.29 -2.87 -5.64
CA GLN A 61 -4.06 -4.29 -5.40
C GLN A 61 -3.11 -4.84 -6.45
N VAL A 62 -2.10 -5.58 -6.01
CA VAL A 62 -1.17 -6.30 -6.89
C VAL A 62 -1.16 -7.78 -6.53
N PRO A 63 -0.87 -8.67 -7.51
CA PRO A 63 -0.76 -10.09 -7.23
C PRO A 63 0.45 -10.41 -6.35
N ASP A 64 1.54 -9.64 -6.48
CA ASP A 64 2.72 -9.76 -5.64
C ASP A 64 3.58 -8.48 -5.64
N ILE A 65 4.48 -8.38 -4.67
CA ILE A 65 5.51 -7.34 -4.60
C ILE A 65 6.85 -7.93 -5.08
N PRO A 66 7.49 -7.36 -6.11
CA PRO A 66 8.78 -7.86 -6.58
C PRO A 66 9.85 -7.76 -5.48
N VAL A 67 10.55 -8.87 -5.23
CA VAL A 67 11.70 -8.93 -4.33
C VAL A 67 12.91 -9.47 -5.09
N THR A 68 14.10 -9.11 -4.62
CA THR A 68 15.34 -9.68 -5.17
C THR A 68 15.60 -11.05 -4.54
N LEU A 69 16.28 -11.94 -5.26
CA LEU A 69 16.74 -13.20 -4.68
C LEU A 69 17.84 -12.89 -3.65
N PRO A 70 17.80 -13.50 -2.45
CA PRO A 70 18.90 -13.38 -1.50
C PRO A 70 20.20 -13.88 -2.16
N PHE A 71 21.26 -13.09 -2.10
CA PHE A 71 22.58 -13.52 -2.52
C PHE A 71 23.15 -14.48 -1.47
N SER A 72 22.78 -15.76 -1.55
CA SER A 72 23.48 -16.84 -0.85
C SER A 72 24.06 -17.79 -1.90
N GLN A 73 25.35 -17.58 -2.22
CA GLN A 73 26.23 -18.63 -2.73
C GLN A 73 26.87 -19.35 -1.55
#